data_AF-A0A2U1DCB6-F1
#
_entry.id   AF-A0A2U1DCB6-F1
#
_cell.length_a   1.000
_cell.length_b   1.000
_cell.length_c   1.000
_cell.angle_alpha   90.00
_cell.angle_beta   90.00
_cell.angle_gamma   90.00
#
_symmetry.space_group_name_H-M   'P 1'
#
loop_
_entity.id
_entity.type
_entity.pdbx_description
1 polymer ?
#
loop_
_entity_poly.entity_id
_entity_poly.type
_entity_poly.pdbx_seq_one_letter_code
_entity_poly.pdbx_strand_id
1 'polypeptide(L)'
;MFENLKEKRRQRQRIRERERVEKEYAKTHPARIEVVQPETRSEMRLTHKGKFEMGSDGELTIKGRTDRLSYRYNTAIWVLVLLIIAVYLFFFFVN
;
A
#
# COMPACT_ATOMS: atom_id res chain seq x y z
N MET A 1 13.76 -42.64 -16.56
CA MET A 1 13.01 -41.95 -15.47
C MET A 1 13.84 -40.87 -14.76
N PHE A 2 15.14 -41.07 -14.48
CA PHE A 2 15.99 -40.10 -13.77
C PHE A 2 16.42 -38.86 -14.58
N GLU A 3 16.53 -38.95 -15.91
CA GLU A 3 16.86 -37.81 -16.79
C GLU A 3 15.78 -36.70 -16.71
N ASN A 4 14.50 -37.06 -16.78
CA ASN A 4 13.39 -36.11 -16.67
C ASN A 4 13.40 -35.34 -15.34
N LEU A 5 13.85 -35.98 -14.25
CA LEU A 5 13.99 -35.32 -12.95
C LEU A 5 15.14 -34.31 -12.93
N LYS A 6 16.27 -34.64 -13.56
CA LYS A 6 17.40 -33.71 -13.73
C LYS A 6 17.02 -32.52 -14.60
N GLU A 7 16.29 -32.74 -15.69
CA GLU A 7 15.80 -31.66 -16.57
C GLU A 7 14.81 -30.74 -15.85
N LYS A 8 13.87 -31.30 -15.09
CA LYS A 8 12.90 -30.53 -14.30
C LYS A 8 13.57 -29.68 -13.21
N ARG A 9 14.63 -30.19 -12.58
CA ARG A 9 15.46 -29.42 -11.62
C ARG A 9 16.21 -28.29 -12.30
N ARG A 10 16.84 -28.55 -13.46
CA ARG A 10 17.54 -27.54 -14.27
C ARG A 10 16.58 -26.44 -14.77
N GLN A 11 15.36 -26.78 -15.18
CA GLN A 11 14.33 -25.78 -15.51
C GLN A 11 13.95 -24.91 -14.31
N ARG A 12 13.70 -25.51 -13.14
CA ARG A 12 13.37 -24.75 -11.92
C ARG A 12 14.50 -23.82 -11.47
N GLN A 13 15.76 -24.24 -11.62
CA GLN A 13 16.91 -23.38 -11.32
C GLN A 13 16.94 -22.16 -12.26
N ARG A 14 16.75 -22.37 -13.57
CA ARG A 14 16.69 -21.27 -14.54
C ARG A 14 15.56 -20.28 -14.28
N ILE A 15 14.38 -20.76 -13.86
CA ILE A 15 13.26 -19.88 -13.50
C ILE A 15 13.62 -19.02 -12.29
N ARG A 16 14.19 -19.63 -11.23
CA ARG A 16 14.60 -18.89 -10.03
C ARG A 16 15.69 -17.86 -10.30
N GLU A 17 16.60 -18.17 -11.22
CA GLU A 17 17.69 -17.28 -11.59
C GLU A 17 17.16 -16.09 -12.40
N ARG A 18 16.21 -16.32 -13.32
CA ARG A 18 15.47 -15.24 -14.00
C ARG A 18 14.74 -14.34 -13.02
N GLU A 19 13.97 -14.92 -12.09
CA GLU A 19 13.25 -14.16 -11.07
C GLU A 19 14.20 -13.33 -10.17
N ARG A 20 15.40 -13.84 -9.86
CA ARG A 20 16.40 -13.09 -9.09
C ARG A 20 16.95 -11.92 -9.89
N VAL A 21 17.36 -12.15 -11.13
CA VAL A 21 17.90 -11.11 -12.02
C VAL A 21 16.86 -10.04 -12.29
N GLU A 22 15.60 -10.40 -12.55
CA GLU A 22 14.49 -9.45 -12.73
C GLU A 22 14.26 -8.60 -11.46
N LYS A 23 14.29 -9.21 -10.28
CA LYS A 23 14.17 -8.49 -9.00
C LYS A 23 15.34 -7.53 -8.77
N GLU A 24 16.55 -7.94 -9.12
CA GLU A 24 17.76 -7.13 -8.95
C GLU A 24 17.81 -5.97 -9.96
N TYR A 25 17.36 -6.22 -11.19
CA TYR A 25 17.16 -5.20 -12.21
C TYR A 25 16.08 -4.19 -11.80
N ALA A 26 14.95 -4.64 -11.25
CA ALA A 26 13.89 -3.77 -10.74
C ALA A 26 14.32 -2.91 -9.54
N LYS A 27 15.25 -3.41 -8.70
CA LYS A 27 15.83 -2.62 -7.60
C LYS A 27 16.77 -1.52 -8.10
N THR A 28 17.51 -1.78 -9.17
CA THR A 28 18.52 -0.86 -9.72
C THR A 28 17.90 0.18 -10.66
N HIS A 29 16.76 -0.13 -11.27
CA HIS A 29 16.00 0.77 -12.13
C HIS A 29 14.62 1.02 -11.50
N PRO A 30 14.52 1.84 -10.44
CA PRO A 30 13.23 2.22 -9.90
C PRO A 30 12.44 2.94 -11.01
N ALA A 31 11.33 2.36 -11.43
CA ALA A 31 10.43 3.00 -12.37
C ALA A 31 10.04 4.38 -11.82
N ARG A 32 10.13 5.41 -12.67
CA ARG A 32 9.74 6.76 -12.28
C ARG A 32 8.22 6.78 -12.23
N ILE A 33 7.66 6.55 -11.04
CA ILE A 33 6.21 6.53 -10.83
C ILE A 33 5.69 7.96 -10.97
N GLU A 34 5.15 8.29 -12.13
CA GLU A 34 4.48 9.57 -12.34
C GLU A 34 3.12 9.58 -11.65
N VAL A 35 2.70 10.74 -11.16
CA VAL A 35 1.40 10.91 -10.50
C VAL A 35 0.34 11.00 -11.60
N VAL A 36 -0.59 10.04 -11.61
CA VAL A 36 -1.63 9.93 -12.64
C VAL A 36 -3.02 9.99 -11.98
N GLN A 37 -3.99 10.55 -12.69
CA GLN A 37 -5.38 10.55 -12.24
C GLN A 37 -6.00 9.16 -12.46
N PRO A 38 -6.78 8.64 -11.49
CA PRO A 38 -7.43 7.34 -11.65
C PRO A 38 -8.46 7.39 -12.78
N GLU A 39 -8.30 6.55 -13.81
CA GLU A 39 -9.21 6.51 -14.97
C GLU A 39 -10.28 5.42 -14.80
N THR A 40 -9.95 4.32 -14.12
CA THR A 40 -10.86 3.17 -14.00
C THR A 40 -11.66 3.18 -12.70
N ARG A 41 -12.87 2.60 -12.72
CA ARG A 41 -13.74 2.51 -11.53
C ARG A 41 -13.11 1.75 -10.35
N SER A 42 -12.26 0.76 -10.63
CA SER A 42 -11.46 0.02 -9.64
C SER A 42 -10.43 0.93 -8.97
N GLU A 43 -9.74 1.75 -9.76
CA GLU A 43 -8.71 2.71 -9.36
C GLU A 43 -9.32 3.87 -8.56
N MET A 44 -10.50 4.36 -8.96
CA MET A 44 -11.30 5.30 -8.17
C MET A 44 -11.68 4.73 -6.81
N ARG A 45 -11.92 3.42 -6.68
CA ARG A 45 -12.23 2.81 -5.38
C ARG A 45 -10.99 2.72 -4.49
N LEU A 46 -9.83 2.45 -5.09
CA LEU A 46 -8.54 2.36 -4.41
C LEU A 46 -8.09 3.73 -3.84
N THR A 47 -8.27 4.79 -4.63
CA THR A 47 -7.92 6.18 -4.28
C THR A 47 -9.00 6.91 -3.48
N HIS A 48 -10.08 6.20 -3.11
CA HIS A 48 -11.23 6.79 -2.40
C HIS A 48 -11.83 8.01 -3.14
N LYS A 49 -12.08 7.84 -4.45
CA LYS A 49 -12.51 8.85 -5.43
C LYS A 49 -11.44 9.92 -5.72
N GLY A 50 -10.18 9.51 -5.90
CA GLY A 50 -9.08 10.43 -6.20
C GLY A 50 -8.60 11.25 -5.01
N LYS A 51 -9.00 10.92 -3.77
CA LYS A 51 -8.51 11.58 -2.55
C LYS A 51 -7.07 11.21 -2.20
N PHE A 52 -6.60 10.05 -2.64
CA PHE A 52 -5.24 9.57 -2.40
C PHE A 52 -4.47 9.52 -3.72
N GLU A 53 -3.23 10.00 -3.71
CA GLU A 53 -2.37 10.03 -4.88
C GLU A 53 -2.14 8.61 -5.46
N MET A 54 -2.24 8.51 -6.79
CA MET A 54 -2.09 7.28 -7.54
C MET A 54 -0.90 7.36 -8.49
N GLY A 55 -0.11 6.30 -8.51
CA GLY A 55 1.03 6.17 -9.40
C GLY A 55 0.62 5.63 -10.76
N SER A 56 1.46 5.90 -11.77
CA SER A 56 1.34 5.36 -13.13
C SER A 56 1.28 3.82 -13.21
N ASP A 57 1.58 3.14 -12.11
CA ASP A 57 1.65 1.68 -12.01
C ASP A 57 0.28 1.06 -11.68
N GLY A 58 -0.77 1.88 -11.52
CA GLY A 58 -2.08 1.40 -11.07
C GLY A 58 -2.20 1.24 -9.54
N GLU A 59 -1.13 1.56 -8.80
CA GLU A 59 -1.08 1.47 -7.33
C GLU A 59 -1.04 2.84 -6.64
N LEU A 60 -1.43 2.89 -5.36
CA LEU A 60 -1.24 4.07 -4.52
C LEU A 60 0.24 4.41 -4.38
N THR A 61 0.60 5.67 -4.61
CA THR A 61 1.96 6.17 -4.36
C THR A 61 2.27 6.08 -2.86
N ILE A 62 3.55 6.19 -2.48
CA ILE A 62 3.97 6.21 -1.07
C ILE A 62 3.20 7.31 -0.31
N LYS A 63 3.01 8.48 -0.94
CA LYS A 63 2.20 9.58 -0.40
C LYS A 63 0.72 9.22 -0.25
N GLY A 64 0.11 8.61 -1.27
CA GLY A 64 -1.28 8.16 -1.18
C GLY A 64 -1.50 7.12 -0.06
N ARG A 65 -0.51 6.27 0.20
CA ARG A 65 -0.54 5.30 1.32
C ARG A 65 -0.43 6.01 2.68
N THR A 66 0.46 6.98 2.82
CA THR A 66 0.58 7.77 4.06
C THR A 66 -0.67 8.59 4.34
N ASP A 67 -1.27 9.20 3.33
CA ASP A 67 -2.49 10.01 3.50
C ASP A 67 -3.68 9.18 3.97
N ARG A 68 -3.84 7.96 3.43
CA ARG A 68 -4.87 7.02 3.88
C ARG A 68 -4.69 6.63 5.34
N LEU A 69 -3.44 6.49 5.78
CA LEU A 69 -3.11 6.15 7.16
C LEU A 69 -3.37 7.34 8.09
N SER A 70 -2.93 8.53 7.70
CA SER A 70 -3.17 9.79 8.41
C SER A 70 -4.66 10.08 8.58
N TYR A 71 -5.49 9.83 7.57
CA TYR A 71 -6.94 10.01 7.66
C TYR A 71 -7.58 9.18 8.79
N ARG A 72 -7.18 7.91 8.92
CA ARG A 72 -7.69 7.01 9.98
C ARG A 72 -7.20 7.45 11.36
N TYR A 73 -5.93 7.81 11.48
CA TYR A 73 -5.37 8.29 12.75
C TYR A 73 -5.98 9.61 13.19
N ASN A 74 -6.16 10.56 12.27
CA ASN A 74 -6.77 11.85 12.57
C ASN A 74 -8.22 11.66 13.08
N THR A 75 -8.97 10.76 12.45
CA THR A 75 -10.31 10.37 12.93
C THR A 75 -10.27 9.79 14.34
N ALA A 76 -9.34 8.88 14.62
CA ALA A 76 -9.20 8.28 15.95
C ALA A 76 -8.81 9.32 17.03
N ILE A 77 -7.91 10.25 16.69
CA ILE A 77 -7.50 11.35 17.57
C ILE A 77 -8.70 12.23 17.92
N TRP A 78 -9.52 12.61 16.92
CA TRP A 78 -10.74 13.39 17.16
C TRP A 78 -11.71 12.70 18.11
N VAL A 79 -11.94 11.40 17.93
CA VAL A 79 -12.79 10.61 18.83
C VAL A 79 -12.21 10.56 20.24
N LEU A 80 -10.89 10.40 20.38
CA LEU A 80 -10.21 10.38 21.67
C LEU A 80 -10.34 11.73 22.40
N VAL A 81 -10.15 12.85 21.70
CA VAL A 81 -10.32 14.19 22.27
C VAL A 81 -11.76 14.40 22.75
N LEU A 82 -12.75 13.97 21.97
CA LEU A 82 -14.16 14.03 22.36
C LEU A 82 -14.45 13.24 23.64
N LEU A 83 -13.87 12.04 23.76
CA LEU A 83 -13.98 11.21 24.96
C LEU A 83 -13.35 11.87 26.19
N ILE A 84 -12.17 12.48 26.05
CA ILE A 84 -11.51 13.19 27.14
C ILE A 84 -12.39 14.35 27.65
N ILE A 85 -12.93 15.14 26.72
CA ILE A 85 -13.86 16.23 27.06
C ILE A 85 -15.10 15.69 27.77
N ALA A 86 -15.69 14.60 27.26
CA ALA A 86 -16.87 13.99 27.87
C ALA A 86 -16.62 13.50 29.30
N VAL A 87 -15.46 12.87 29.56
CA VAL A 87 -15.06 12.45 30.91
C VAL A 87 -14.90 13.65 31.83
N TYR A 88 -14.27 14.73 31.36
CA TYR A 88 -14.06 15.92 32.18
C TYR A 88 -15.39 16.62 32.52
N LEU A 89 -16.29 16.74 31.55
CA LEU A 89 -17.64 17.24 31.77
C LEU A 89 -18.40 16.36 32.76
N PHE A 90 -18.31 15.04 32.62
CA PHE A 90 -18.95 14.11 33.57
C PHE A 90 -18.44 14.33 35.00
N PHE A 91 -17.12 14.41 35.20
CA PHE A 91 -16.54 14.71 36.51
C PHE A 91 -16.96 16.08 37.05
N PHE A 92 -17.08 17.09 36.19
CA PHE A 92 -17.54 18.43 36.57
C PHE A 92 -19.02 18.47 36.96
N PHE A 93 -19.88 17.68 36.33
CA PHE A 93 -21.30 17.65 36.67
C PHE A 93 -21.62 16.76 37.89
N VAL A 94 -20.79 15.76 38.15
CA VAL A 94 -20.97 14.82 39.27
C VAL A 94 -20.40 15.36 40.58
N ASN A 95 -19.42 16.27 40.53
CA ASN A 95 -18.69 16.80 41.68
C ASN A 95 -19.03 18.28 41.89
#